data_AF-A0A512UHE4-F1
#
_entry.id   AF-A0A512UHE4-F1
#
_cell.length_a   1.000
_cell.length_b   1.000
_cell.length_c   1.000
_cell.angle_alpha   90.00
_cell.angle_beta   90.00
_cell.angle_gamma   90.00
#
_symmetry.space_group_name_H-M   'P 1'
#
loop_
_entity.id
_entity.type
_entity.pdbx_description
1 polymer ?
#
loop_
_entity_poly.entity_id
_entity_poly.type
_entity_poly.pdbx_seq_one_letter_code
_entity_poly.pdbx_strand_id
1 'polypeptide(L)'
;MTPTDPSTNNSKQAILYIAGWYFFSMSISVYNKWMFGGGLNFRFPLFVTAFHQICLFSLSSAVLYFRPHLRPGVNASALTFGGALAIPLKTYAIQILPCAMASAGDIGLSNVALEYISLSLYTMLKTSSLIFVLIFGLLFRLEKFNWRLVVIVLVMCASVMMMTDSPKMSSDNSDSSEADSQPIGIVLILAASAISGLRWSFTQILLKKNEYTKHPMSTIFYISPSMTLVLLLFGFIFEGWSAFISSPVWEAKGVFGTILLMVTPGILAFCMTLCEFQLLSVAQVLTLSIAGIFKELLTIMLGSVIFGDKLSPINCIGLIVTFLDILWYNYFRYTEPDTSCSKGTYATLPSDSEGPSETREDIELKQL
;
A
#
# COMPACT_ATOMS: atom_id res chain seq x y z
N MET A 1 6.15 -15.05 36.56
CA MET A 1 5.91 -14.54 35.19
C MET A 1 5.81 -15.75 34.28
N THR A 2 4.60 -16.11 33.87
CA THR A 2 4.38 -17.18 32.90
C THR A 2 4.92 -16.74 31.54
N PRO A 3 5.65 -17.60 30.81
CA PRO A 3 6.13 -17.26 29.48
C PRO A 3 4.91 -17.14 28.57
N THR A 4 4.68 -15.93 28.03
CA THR A 4 3.68 -15.72 27.00
C THR A 4 4.07 -16.52 25.76
N ASP A 5 3.17 -17.37 25.29
CA ASP A 5 3.33 -18.19 24.10
C ASP A 5 3.74 -17.30 22.90
N PRO A 6 4.81 -17.63 22.16
CA PRO A 6 5.32 -16.80 21.05
C PRO A 6 4.26 -16.53 19.98
N SER A 7 3.25 -17.41 19.84
CA SER A 7 2.09 -17.19 18.97
C SER A 7 1.25 -15.96 19.36
N THR A 8 1.11 -15.66 20.65
CA THR A 8 0.26 -14.56 21.14
C THR A 8 0.91 -13.19 20.94
N ASN A 9 2.24 -13.12 21.03
CA ASN A 9 2.99 -11.88 20.78
C ASN A 9 2.93 -11.47 19.31
N ASN A 10 2.91 -12.45 18.41
CA ASN A 10 2.83 -12.23 16.97
C ASN A 10 1.47 -11.65 16.54
N SER A 11 0.37 -12.17 17.08
CA SER A 11 -0.96 -11.63 16.82
C SER A 11 -1.13 -10.20 17.33
N LYS A 12 -0.57 -9.88 18.50
CA LYS A 12 -0.59 -8.50 19.06
C LYS A 12 0.16 -7.51 18.16
N GLN A 13 1.32 -7.90 17.65
CA GLN A 13 2.09 -7.06 16.72
C GLN A 13 1.33 -6.83 15.41
N ALA A 14 0.72 -7.88 14.83
CA ALA A 14 -0.09 -7.73 13.62
C ALA A 14 -1.27 -6.78 13.82
N ILE A 15 -2.01 -6.90 14.94
CA ILE A 15 -3.11 -5.99 15.28
C ILE A 15 -2.61 -4.55 15.42
N LEU A 16 -1.47 -4.35 16.07
CA LEU A 16 -0.85 -3.03 16.22
C LEU A 16 -0.51 -2.40 14.86
N TYR A 17 0.09 -3.18 13.95
CA TYR A 17 0.42 -2.69 12.61
C TYR A 17 -0.83 -2.41 11.76
N ILE A 18 -1.90 -3.21 11.87
CA ILE A 18 -3.18 -2.92 11.21
C ILE A 18 -3.79 -1.62 11.74
N ALA A 19 -3.84 -1.46 13.06
CA ALA A 19 -4.36 -0.25 13.70
C ALA A 19 -3.55 0.99 13.29
N GLY A 20 -2.21 0.88 13.29
CA GLY A 20 -1.32 1.95 12.82
C GLY A 20 -1.54 2.28 11.35
N TRP A 21 -1.60 1.26 10.48
CA TRP A 21 -1.86 1.43 9.05
C TRP A 21 -3.19 2.17 8.81
N TYR A 22 -4.26 1.79 9.50
CA TYR A 22 -5.56 2.45 9.39
C TYR A 22 -5.51 3.90 9.91
N PHE A 23 -4.92 4.12 11.10
CA PHE A 23 -4.82 5.44 11.70
C PHE A 23 -4.06 6.42 10.80
N PHE A 24 -2.89 6.03 10.30
CA PHE A 24 -2.09 6.88 9.41
C PHE A 24 -2.77 7.05 8.05
N SER A 25 -3.36 5.99 7.48
CA SER A 25 -4.12 6.10 6.21
C SER A 25 -5.29 7.08 6.33
N MET A 26 -6.08 7.00 7.41
CA MET A 26 -7.21 7.90 7.64
C MET A 26 -6.77 9.34 7.86
N SER A 27 -5.67 9.53 8.62
CA SER A 27 -5.09 10.86 8.83
C SER A 27 -4.65 11.51 7.53
N ILE A 28 -4.02 10.74 6.63
CA ILE A 28 -3.64 11.20 5.28
C ILE A 28 -4.88 11.57 4.46
N SER A 29 -5.94 10.74 4.49
CA SER A 29 -7.17 11.03 3.75
C SER A 29 -7.82 12.35 4.19
N VAL A 30 -7.90 12.60 5.50
CA VAL A 30 -8.42 13.87 6.06
C VAL A 30 -7.53 15.04 5.65
N TYR A 31 -6.21 14.88 5.75
CA TYR A 31 -5.26 15.91 5.36
C TYR A 31 -5.35 16.24 3.87
N ASN A 32 -5.40 15.22 3.00
CA ASN A 32 -5.55 15.38 1.56
C ASN A 32 -6.85 16.11 1.20
N LYS A 33 -7.97 15.78 1.86
CA LYS A 33 -9.25 16.48 1.64
C LYS A 33 -9.15 17.96 1.99
N TRP A 34 -8.48 18.30 3.10
CA TRP A 34 -8.25 19.70 3.49
C TRP A 34 -7.29 20.42 2.52
N MET A 35 -6.20 19.76 2.13
CA MET A 35 -5.15 20.36 1.32
C MET A 35 -5.57 20.56 -0.15
N PHE A 36 -6.19 19.55 -0.77
CA PHE A 36 -6.62 19.59 -2.16
C PHE A 36 -8.00 20.24 -2.33
N GLY A 37 -8.84 20.20 -1.29
CA GLY A 37 -10.17 20.82 -1.29
C GLY A 37 -10.14 22.27 -0.79
N GLY A 38 -11.30 22.73 -0.31
CA GLY A 38 -11.53 24.14 0.04
C GLY A 38 -10.73 24.70 1.22
N GLY A 39 -9.88 23.91 1.88
CA GLY A 39 -9.00 24.38 2.95
C GLY A 39 -7.79 25.16 2.43
N LEU A 40 -7.04 24.57 1.49
CA LEU A 40 -5.85 25.18 0.89
C LEU A 40 -5.95 25.33 -0.64
N ASN A 41 -6.82 24.56 -1.32
CA ASN A 41 -6.96 24.51 -2.78
C ASN A 41 -5.65 24.22 -3.55
N PHE A 42 -4.74 23.45 -2.95
CA PHE A 42 -3.44 23.13 -3.53
C PHE A 42 -3.50 21.86 -4.39
N ARG A 43 -4.14 21.95 -5.57
CA ARG A 43 -4.52 20.82 -6.44
C ARG A 43 -3.35 20.21 -7.24
N PHE A 44 -2.32 19.75 -6.55
CA PHE A 44 -1.12 19.12 -7.13
C PHE A 44 -0.80 17.75 -6.48
N PRO A 45 -1.73 16.78 -6.50
CA PRO A 45 -1.57 15.49 -5.80
C PRO A 45 -0.35 14.67 -6.23
N LEU A 46 0.06 14.69 -7.50
CA LEU A 46 1.22 13.97 -8.03
C LEU A 46 2.52 14.59 -7.55
N PHE A 47 2.66 15.92 -7.62
CA PHE A 47 3.84 16.59 -7.03
C PHE A 47 3.91 16.34 -5.53
N VAL A 48 2.80 16.49 -4.80
CA VAL A 48 2.74 16.22 -3.36
C VAL A 48 3.16 14.78 -3.04
N THR A 49 2.62 13.79 -3.76
CA THR A 49 3.00 12.39 -3.53
C THR A 49 4.45 12.11 -3.91
N ALA A 50 5.02 12.79 -4.90
CA ALA A 50 6.46 12.73 -5.16
C ALA A 50 7.29 13.29 -3.99
N PHE A 51 6.87 14.40 -3.39
CA PHE A 51 7.50 14.92 -2.17
C PHE A 51 7.36 13.97 -0.98
N HIS A 52 6.23 13.26 -0.85
CA HIS A 52 6.12 12.19 0.15
C HIS A 52 7.18 11.12 -0.08
N GLN A 53 7.42 10.68 -1.32
CA GLN A 53 8.46 9.69 -1.61
C GLN A 53 9.87 10.17 -1.23
N ILE A 54 10.17 11.46 -1.41
CA ILE A 54 11.41 12.07 -0.91
C ILE A 54 11.48 11.99 0.62
N CYS A 55 10.38 12.25 1.32
CA CYS A 55 10.30 12.11 2.77
C CYS A 55 10.53 10.66 3.21
N LEU A 56 9.89 9.69 2.55
CA LEU A 56 10.06 8.26 2.81
C LEU A 56 11.52 7.83 2.64
N PHE A 57 12.17 8.26 1.56
CA PHE A 57 13.59 8.01 1.32
C PHE A 57 14.47 8.62 2.42
N SER A 58 14.21 9.88 2.79
CA SER A 58 15.01 10.59 3.79
C SER A 58 14.85 9.98 5.18
N LEU A 59 13.62 9.64 5.59
CA LEU A 59 13.33 9.03 6.88
C LEU A 59 13.85 7.59 6.95
N SER A 60 13.66 6.78 5.91
CA SER A 60 14.24 5.42 5.86
C SER A 60 15.77 5.44 5.88
N SER A 61 16.40 6.36 5.14
CA SER A 61 17.85 6.56 5.16
C SER A 61 18.34 6.95 6.56
N ALA A 62 17.66 7.89 7.23
CA ALA A 62 17.98 8.29 8.60
C ALA A 62 17.86 7.11 9.58
N VAL A 63 16.77 6.33 9.51
CA VAL A 63 16.58 5.14 10.34
C VAL A 63 17.68 4.11 10.10
N LEU A 64 18.01 3.80 8.85
CA LEU A 64 19.08 2.85 8.50
C LEU A 64 20.47 3.37 8.90
N TYR A 65 20.66 4.69 8.92
CA TYR A 65 21.89 5.32 9.41
C TYR A 65 22.04 5.10 10.92
N PHE A 66 21.01 5.45 11.71
CA PHE A 66 21.03 5.34 13.18
C PHE A 66 20.84 3.92 13.72
N ARG A 67 20.23 3.01 12.96
CA ARG A 67 19.98 1.61 13.35
C ARG A 67 20.64 0.64 12.36
N PRO A 68 21.95 0.37 12.50
CA PRO A 68 22.68 -0.50 11.57
C PRO A 68 22.16 -1.94 11.49
N HIS A 69 21.55 -2.47 12.54
CA HIS A 69 20.98 -3.82 12.57
C HIS A 69 19.81 -4.01 11.59
N LEU A 70 19.15 -2.93 11.16
CA LEU A 70 18.05 -2.97 10.19
C LEU A 70 18.55 -2.99 8.74
N ARG A 71 19.87 -2.86 8.51
CA ARG A 71 20.47 -2.86 7.18
C ARG A 71 20.45 -4.26 6.57
N PRO A 72 20.52 -4.35 5.23
CA PRO A 72 20.60 -5.65 4.57
C PRO A 72 21.85 -6.43 5.00
N GLY A 73 21.68 -7.71 5.34
CA GLY A 73 22.78 -8.57 5.77
C GLY A 73 23.77 -8.95 4.67
N VAL A 74 23.43 -8.72 3.40
CA VAL A 74 24.25 -9.11 2.24
C VAL A 74 25.63 -8.44 2.25
N ASN A 75 25.70 -7.19 2.72
CA ASN A 75 26.93 -6.41 2.80
C ASN A 75 27.32 -6.13 4.27
N ALA A 76 27.09 -7.09 5.18
CA ALA A 76 27.37 -6.91 6.61
C ALA A 76 28.83 -6.54 6.91
N SER A 77 29.77 -6.97 6.06
CA SER A 77 31.20 -6.65 6.19
C SER A 77 31.57 -5.22 5.76
N ALA A 78 30.65 -4.45 5.18
CA ALA A 78 30.91 -3.10 4.74
C ALA A 78 30.95 -2.11 5.92
N LEU A 79 32.07 -1.39 6.05
CA LEU A 79 32.27 -0.39 7.11
C LEU A 79 31.57 0.94 6.83
N THR A 80 31.26 1.24 5.57
CA THR A 80 30.63 2.50 5.16
C THR A 80 29.13 2.32 4.96
N PHE A 81 28.35 3.36 5.29
CA PHE A 81 26.90 3.37 5.07
C PHE A 81 26.54 3.08 3.61
N GLY A 82 27.21 3.76 2.66
CA GLY A 82 27.00 3.54 1.23
C GLY A 82 27.36 2.12 0.77
N GLY A 83 28.43 1.52 1.32
CA GLY A 83 28.80 0.14 1.01
C GLY A 83 27.80 -0.88 1.54
N ALA A 84 27.29 -0.66 2.76
CA ALA A 84 26.28 -1.54 3.37
C ALA A 84 24.96 -1.55 2.59
N LEU A 85 24.58 -0.42 1.98
CA LEU A 85 23.36 -0.28 1.18
C LEU A 85 23.62 -0.41 -0.33
N ALA A 86 24.84 -0.71 -0.77
CA ALA A 86 25.17 -0.84 -2.18
C ALA A 86 24.43 -2.04 -2.79
N ILE A 87 23.82 -1.83 -3.95
CA ILE A 87 23.13 -2.86 -4.71
C ILE A 87 23.62 -2.88 -6.15
N PRO A 88 23.87 -4.07 -6.75
CA PRO A 88 24.22 -4.15 -8.16
C PRO A 88 23.12 -3.54 -9.03
N LEU A 89 23.51 -2.69 -10.00
CA LEU A 89 22.55 -2.00 -10.88
C LEU A 89 21.61 -2.97 -11.60
N LYS A 90 22.12 -4.13 -12.01
CA LYS A 90 21.32 -5.20 -12.63
C LYS A 90 20.20 -5.70 -11.70
N THR A 91 20.52 -5.93 -10.43
CA THR A 91 19.53 -6.37 -9.43
C THR A 91 18.50 -5.27 -9.17
N TYR A 92 18.96 -4.02 -9.06
CA TYR A 92 18.07 -2.88 -8.90
C TYR A 92 17.08 -2.73 -10.07
N ALA A 93 17.60 -2.78 -11.30
CA ALA A 93 16.80 -2.61 -12.51
C ALA A 93 15.81 -3.75 -12.76
N ILE A 94 16.15 -4.99 -12.39
CA ILE A 94 15.27 -6.15 -12.64
C ILE A 94 14.28 -6.39 -11.51
N GLN A 95 14.63 -6.08 -10.26
CA GLN A 95 13.82 -6.47 -9.10
C GLN A 95 13.11 -5.28 -8.42
N ILE A 96 13.79 -4.15 -8.25
CA ILE A 96 13.24 -3.00 -7.51
C ILE A 96 12.51 -2.06 -8.46
N LEU A 97 13.11 -1.75 -9.61
CA LEU A 97 12.55 -0.79 -10.56
C LEU A 97 11.14 -1.17 -11.04
N PRO A 98 10.81 -2.43 -11.38
CA PRO A 98 9.44 -2.79 -11.78
C PRO A 98 8.42 -2.60 -10.65
N CYS A 99 8.82 -2.87 -9.41
CA CYS A 99 7.97 -2.64 -8.24
C CYS A 99 7.70 -1.14 -8.04
N ALA A 100 8.74 -0.31 -8.17
CA ALA A 100 8.63 1.14 -8.05
C ALA A 100 7.79 1.74 -9.19
N MET A 101 7.99 1.28 -10.44
CA MET A 101 7.21 1.71 -11.60
C MET A 101 5.74 1.31 -11.47
N ALA A 102 5.44 0.08 -11.04
CA ALA A 102 4.07 -0.33 -10.77
C ALA A 102 3.46 0.52 -9.64
N SER A 103 4.23 0.83 -8.59
CA SER A 103 3.74 1.65 -7.49
C SER A 103 3.41 3.08 -7.89
N ALA A 104 4.33 3.73 -8.59
CA ALA A 104 4.12 5.08 -9.09
C ALA A 104 3.08 5.14 -10.21
N GLY A 105 3.01 4.12 -11.07
CA GLY A 105 1.99 4.01 -12.12
C GLY A 105 0.59 3.84 -11.56
N ASP A 106 0.41 2.98 -10.55
CA ASP A 106 -0.86 2.84 -9.84
C ASP A 106 -1.34 4.20 -9.29
N ILE A 107 -0.49 4.87 -8.51
CA ILE A 107 -0.80 6.19 -7.92
C ILE A 107 -1.05 7.23 -9.03
N GLY A 108 -0.17 7.29 -10.03
CA GLY A 108 -0.22 8.26 -11.11
C GLY A 108 -1.48 8.16 -11.95
N LEU A 109 -1.72 7.00 -12.58
CA LEU A 109 -2.89 6.78 -13.42
C LEU A 109 -4.20 6.91 -12.62
N SER A 110 -4.21 6.50 -11.35
CA SER A 110 -5.40 6.66 -10.50
C SER A 110 -5.75 8.12 -10.25
N ASN A 111 -4.77 8.97 -9.95
CA ASN A 111 -5.01 10.39 -9.73
C ASN A 111 -5.40 11.10 -11.03
N VAL A 112 -4.75 10.77 -12.15
CA VAL A 112 -5.11 11.32 -13.46
C VAL A 112 -6.53 10.91 -13.86
N ALA A 113 -6.96 9.68 -13.57
CA ALA A 113 -8.32 9.23 -13.84
C ALA A 113 -9.38 10.10 -13.14
N LEU A 114 -9.12 10.60 -11.93
CA LEU A 114 -10.05 11.45 -11.18
C LEU A 114 -10.33 12.81 -11.85
N GLU A 115 -9.52 13.23 -12.83
CA GLU A 115 -9.79 14.42 -13.64
C GLU A 115 -10.84 14.14 -14.73
N TYR A 116 -11.01 12.87 -15.12
CA TYR A 116 -11.89 12.45 -16.22
C TYR A 116 -13.15 11.72 -15.76
N ILE A 117 -13.15 11.16 -14.54
CA ILE A 117 -14.29 10.43 -13.98
C ILE A 117 -14.63 10.88 -12.56
N SER A 118 -15.92 10.77 -12.22
CA SER A 118 -16.38 11.06 -10.86
C SER A 118 -15.72 10.14 -9.82
N LEU A 119 -15.55 10.65 -8.59
CA LEU A 119 -15.03 9.87 -7.46
C LEU A 119 -15.80 8.56 -7.21
N SER A 120 -17.12 8.57 -7.46
CA SER A 120 -17.98 7.37 -7.34
C SER A 120 -17.61 6.32 -8.39
N LEU A 121 -17.51 6.72 -9.66
CA LEU A 121 -17.13 5.82 -10.75
C LEU A 121 -15.68 5.32 -10.58
N TYR A 122 -14.79 6.20 -10.12
CA TYR A 122 -13.42 5.84 -9.74
C TYR A 122 -13.42 4.75 -8.68
N THR A 123 -14.17 4.93 -7.60
CA THR A 123 -14.20 3.97 -6.47
C THR A 123 -14.76 2.62 -6.95
N MET A 124 -15.83 2.63 -7.73
CA MET A 124 -16.43 1.42 -8.32
C MET A 124 -15.42 0.67 -9.19
N LEU A 125 -14.78 1.34 -10.16
CA LEU A 125 -13.83 0.68 -11.07
C LEU A 125 -12.52 0.30 -10.38
N LYS A 126 -12.09 1.06 -9.37
CA LYS A 126 -10.87 0.77 -8.61
C LYS A 126 -11.00 -0.54 -7.83
N THR A 127 -12.19 -0.89 -7.35
CA THR A 127 -12.41 -2.14 -6.58
C THR A 127 -12.14 -3.40 -7.39
N SER A 128 -12.15 -3.32 -8.72
CA SER A 128 -11.70 -4.41 -9.60
C SER A 128 -10.21 -4.77 -9.42
N SER A 129 -9.41 -3.93 -8.75
CA SER A 129 -8.02 -4.25 -8.41
C SER A 129 -7.87 -5.56 -7.65
N LEU A 130 -8.88 -5.97 -6.88
CA LEU A 130 -8.87 -7.25 -6.14
C LEU A 130 -8.79 -8.46 -7.06
N ILE A 131 -9.49 -8.39 -8.20
CA ILE A 131 -9.43 -9.42 -9.23
C ILE A 131 -8.00 -9.51 -9.78
N PHE A 132 -7.38 -8.37 -10.08
CA PHE A 132 -6.00 -8.33 -10.55
C PHE A 132 -4.99 -8.78 -9.48
N VAL A 133 -5.19 -8.41 -8.22
CA VAL A 133 -4.39 -8.90 -7.08
C VAL A 133 -4.47 -10.42 -7.01
N LEU A 134 -5.66 -11.01 -7.14
CA LEU A 134 -5.82 -12.47 -7.15
C LEU A 134 -5.12 -13.10 -8.37
N ILE A 135 -5.32 -12.55 -9.58
CA ILE A 135 -4.69 -13.06 -10.81
C ILE A 135 -3.16 -13.05 -10.69
N PHE A 136 -2.56 -11.92 -10.30
CA PHE A 136 -1.11 -11.82 -10.15
C PHE A 136 -0.61 -12.62 -8.93
N GLY A 137 -1.39 -12.70 -7.86
CA GLY A 137 -1.12 -13.56 -6.72
C GLY A 137 -1.04 -15.04 -7.12
N LEU A 138 -1.92 -15.52 -7.98
CA LEU A 138 -1.88 -16.87 -8.53
C LEU A 138 -0.73 -17.04 -9.54
N LEU A 139 -0.56 -16.07 -10.46
CA LEU A 139 0.48 -16.10 -11.51
C LEU A 139 1.89 -16.19 -10.92
N PHE A 140 2.18 -15.38 -9.90
CA PHE A 140 3.47 -15.37 -9.23
C PHE A 140 3.59 -16.38 -8.08
N ARG A 141 2.58 -17.25 -7.91
CA ARG A 141 2.51 -18.29 -6.88
C ARG A 141 2.64 -17.74 -5.46
N LEU A 142 2.04 -16.57 -5.22
CA LEU A 142 1.85 -15.98 -3.90
C LEU A 142 0.60 -16.55 -3.19
N GLU A 143 -0.33 -17.08 -3.98
CA GLU A 143 -1.59 -17.68 -3.53
C GLU A 143 -1.79 -19.07 -4.15
N LYS A 144 -2.44 -19.99 -3.43
CA LYS A 144 -2.85 -21.29 -3.97
C LYS A 144 -4.22 -21.14 -4.64
N PHE A 145 -4.38 -21.76 -5.81
CA PHE A 145 -5.67 -21.73 -6.50
C PHE A 145 -6.74 -22.47 -5.69
N ASN A 146 -7.82 -21.76 -5.35
CA ASN A 146 -8.99 -22.33 -4.72
C ASN A 146 -10.24 -21.65 -5.28
N TRP A 147 -11.20 -22.44 -5.75
CA TRP A 147 -12.43 -21.90 -6.35
C TRP A 147 -13.25 -21.07 -5.35
N ARG A 148 -13.20 -21.43 -4.06
CA ARG A 148 -13.86 -20.66 -2.98
C ARG A 148 -13.27 -19.26 -2.88
N LEU A 149 -11.96 -19.14 -3.01
CA LEU A 149 -11.25 -17.86 -2.97
C LEU A 149 -11.65 -16.95 -4.15
N VAL A 150 -11.79 -17.54 -5.34
CA VAL A 150 -12.27 -16.80 -6.54
C VAL A 150 -13.69 -16.28 -6.30
N VAL A 151 -14.58 -17.10 -5.76
CA VAL A 151 -15.96 -16.70 -5.46
C VAL A 151 -15.99 -15.58 -4.42
N ILE A 152 -15.21 -15.68 -3.34
CA ILE A 152 -15.08 -14.63 -2.32
C ILE A 152 -14.69 -13.31 -2.99
N VAL A 153 -13.61 -13.28 -3.79
CA VAL A 153 -13.15 -12.05 -4.45
C VAL A 153 -14.20 -11.46 -5.40
N LEU A 154 -14.95 -12.30 -6.14
CA LEU A 154 -16.02 -11.83 -7.02
C LEU A 154 -17.21 -11.25 -6.24
N VAL A 155 -17.63 -11.91 -5.17
CA VAL A 155 -18.68 -11.41 -4.26
C VAL A 155 -18.24 -10.09 -3.63
N MET A 156 -16.98 -10.00 -3.22
CA MET A 156 -16.39 -8.78 -2.67
C MET A 156 -16.46 -7.62 -3.66
N CYS A 157 -16.00 -7.81 -4.90
CA CYS A 157 -16.10 -6.78 -5.94
C CYS A 157 -17.56 -6.36 -6.18
N ALA A 158 -18.49 -7.31 -6.34
CA ALA A 158 -19.89 -7.01 -6.56
C ALA A 158 -20.52 -6.22 -5.41
N SER A 159 -20.21 -6.59 -4.16
CA SER A 159 -20.74 -5.92 -2.98
C SER A 159 -20.27 -4.47 -2.84
N VAL A 160 -18.98 -4.20 -3.11
CA VAL A 160 -18.46 -2.82 -3.05
C VAL A 160 -18.97 -1.97 -4.22
N MET A 161 -19.21 -2.58 -5.40
CA MET A 161 -19.90 -1.89 -6.50
C MET A 161 -21.32 -1.47 -6.10
N MET A 162 -22.12 -2.38 -5.53
CA MET A 162 -23.46 -2.07 -5.00
C MET A 162 -23.43 -0.98 -3.92
N MET A 163 -22.37 -0.95 -3.10
CA MET A 163 -22.16 0.06 -2.08
C MET A 163 -21.81 1.44 -2.64
N THR A 164 -21.20 1.49 -3.82
CA THR A 164 -20.77 2.73 -4.46
C THR A 164 -21.81 3.25 -5.46
N ASP A 165 -22.70 2.37 -5.93
CA ASP A 165 -23.86 2.75 -6.72
C ASP A 165 -24.79 3.64 -5.88
N SER A 166 -24.68 4.95 -6.10
CA SER A 166 -25.77 5.86 -5.76
C SER A 166 -26.95 5.53 -6.67
N PRO A 167 -28.20 5.54 -6.18
CA PRO A 167 -29.37 5.50 -7.05
C PRO A 167 -29.46 6.82 -7.83
N LYS A 168 -28.67 6.96 -8.89
CA LYS A 168 -28.92 7.95 -9.92
C LYS A 168 -29.90 7.34 -10.92
N MET A 169 -31.16 7.30 -10.49
CA MET A 169 -32.28 7.31 -11.42
C MET A 169 -32.32 8.71 -12.08
N SER A 170 -31.46 8.92 -13.08
CA SER A 170 -31.34 10.09 -13.96
C SER A 170 -29.88 10.09 -14.46
N SER A 171 -29.49 9.74 -15.69
CA SER A 171 -30.09 10.02 -17.00
C SER A 171 -30.87 11.33 -17.05
N ASP A 172 -30.35 12.35 -16.37
CA ASP A 172 -30.73 13.72 -16.67
C ASP A 172 -29.47 14.58 -16.77
N ASN A 173 -29.53 15.50 -17.70
CA ASN A 173 -28.43 16.08 -18.46
C ASN A 173 -27.54 17.06 -17.68
N SER A 174 -26.22 17.00 -17.90
CA SER A 174 -25.20 18.07 -17.76
C SER A 174 -23.83 17.36 -17.82
N ASP A 175 -22.86 17.63 -18.69
CA ASP A 175 -22.64 18.60 -19.75
C ASP A 175 -22.08 17.86 -20.98
N SER A 176 -22.46 18.27 -22.20
CA SER A 176 -22.05 17.64 -23.47
C SER A 176 -20.54 17.68 -23.78
N SER A 177 -19.72 18.15 -22.83
CA SER A 177 -18.24 18.17 -22.89
C SER A 177 -17.60 17.09 -22.01
N GLU A 178 -18.30 16.55 -21.00
CA GLU A 178 -17.77 15.52 -20.09
C GLU A 178 -17.92 14.09 -20.65
N ALA A 179 -18.89 13.86 -21.54
CA ALA A 179 -19.18 12.53 -22.08
C ALA A 179 -18.05 11.96 -22.98
N ASP A 180 -17.33 12.82 -23.71
CA ASP A 180 -16.26 12.38 -24.63
C ASP A 180 -14.97 11.98 -23.91
N SER A 181 -14.72 12.50 -22.71
CA SER A 181 -13.48 12.23 -21.94
C SER A 181 -13.65 11.09 -20.92
N GLN A 182 -14.89 10.74 -20.58
CA GLN A 182 -15.21 9.60 -19.71
C GLN A 182 -14.57 8.26 -20.13
N PRO A 183 -14.54 7.85 -21.41
CA PRO A 183 -13.91 6.57 -21.79
C PRO A 183 -12.40 6.54 -21.52
N ILE A 184 -11.70 7.67 -21.66
CA ILE A 184 -10.28 7.78 -21.35
C ILE A 184 -10.06 7.53 -19.85
N GLY A 185 -10.86 8.18 -19.00
CA GLY A 185 -10.80 7.97 -17.56
C GLY A 185 -11.08 6.53 -17.13
N ILE A 186 -12.04 5.85 -17.79
CA ILE A 186 -12.35 4.43 -17.55
C ILE A 186 -11.16 3.54 -17.92
N VAL A 187 -10.52 3.77 -19.08
CA VAL A 187 -9.35 2.99 -19.50
C VAL A 187 -8.18 3.22 -18.53
N LEU A 188 -7.93 4.46 -18.13
CA LEU A 188 -6.88 4.82 -17.19
C LEU A 188 -7.06 4.15 -15.83
N ILE A 189 -8.28 4.17 -15.27
CA ILE A 189 -8.54 3.54 -13.96
C ILE A 189 -8.47 2.01 -14.03
N LEU A 190 -8.92 1.39 -15.12
CA LEU A 190 -8.79 -0.06 -15.31
C LEU A 190 -7.31 -0.48 -15.44
N ALA A 191 -6.51 0.30 -16.19
CA ALA A 191 -5.07 0.11 -16.25
C ALA A 191 -4.42 0.28 -14.86
N ALA A 192 -4.82 1.31 -14.10
CA ALA A 192 -4.33 1.52 -12.74
C ALA A 192 -4.73 0.37 -11.79
N SER A 193 -5.94 -0.21 -11.93
CA SER A 193 -6.38 -1.37 -11.16
C SER A 193 -5.54 -2.61 -11.46
N ALA A 194 -5.18 -2.85 -12.72
CA ALA A 194 -4.26 -3.92 -13.10
C ALA A 194 -2.86 -3.71 -12.53
N ILE A 195 -2.33 -2.49 -12.64
CA ILE A 195 -1.02 -2.11 -12.12
C ILE A 195 -0.98 -2.21 -10.58
N SER A 196 -2.09 -1.91 -9.89
CA SER A 196 -2.22 -2.10 -8.43
C SER A 196 -1.98 -3.57 -8.03
N GLY A 197 -2.56 -4.52 -8.76
CA GLY A 197 -2.31 -5.95 -8.54
C GLY A 197 -0.85 -6.35 -8.74
N LEU A 198 -0.18 -5.80 -9.77
CA LEU A 198 1.25 -5.97 -10.01
C LEU A 198 2.10 -5.38 -8.88
N ARG A 199 1.83 -4.15 -8.48
CA ARG A 199 2.50 -3.44 -7.38
C ARG A 199 2.52 -4.30 -6.14
N TRP A 200 1.35 -4.76 -5.73
CA TRP A 200 1.22 -5.53 -4.51
C TRP A 200 1.95 -6.87 -4.58
N SER A 201 1.87 -7.54 -5.73
CA SER A 201 2.57 -8.80 -5.96
C SER A 201 4.09 -8.63 -5.95
N PHE A 202 4.61 -7.60 -6.63
CA PHE A 202 6.04 -7.29 -6.63
C PHE A 202 6.54 -6.88 -5.25
N THR A 203 5.78 -6.09 -4.50
CA THR A 203 6.16 -5.69 -3.14
C THR A 203 6.27 -6.92 -2.23
N GLN A 204 5.33 -7.87 -2.33
CA GLN A 204 5.41 -9.12 -1.56
C GLN A 204 6.60 -9.98 -1.99
N ILE A 205 6.86 -10.09 -3.30
CA ILE A 205 8.03 -10.83 -3.81
C ILE A 205 9.32 -10.21 -3.29
N LEU A 206 9.41 -8.89 -3.28
CA LEU A 206 10.58 -8.14 -2.84
C LEU A 206 10.84 -8.39 -1.35
N LEU A 207 9.82 -8.23 -0.51
CA LEU A 207 9.91 -8.48 0.94
C LEU A 207 10.27 -9.93 1.28
N LYS A 208 9.81 -10.92 0.50
CA LYS A 208 9.99 -12.34 0.82
C LYS A 208 11.22 -12.98 0.17
N LYS A 209 11.60 -12.56 -1.04
CA LYS A 209 12.60 -13.27 -1.86
C LYS A 209 13.88 -12.48 -2.12
N ASN A 210 13.88 -11.16 -1.95
CA ASN A 210 15.06 -10.35 -2.23
C ASN A 210 15.87 -10.08 -0.96
N GLU A 211 17.17 -10.40 -1.01
CA GLU A 211 18.06 -10.36 0.15
C GLU A 211 18.38 -8.93 0.64
N TYR A 212 18.28 -7.94 -0.24
CA TYR A 212 18.51 -6.52 0.06
C TYR A 212 17.29 -5.84 0.71
N THR A 213 16.10 -6.44 0.60
CA THR A 213 14.82 -5.77 0.91
C THR A 213 13.94 -6.61 1.83
N LYS A 214 14.55 -7.52 2.60
CA LYS A 214 13.82 -8.34 3.59
C LYS A 214 13.15 -7.47 4.67
N HIS A 215 13.84 -6.42 5.11
CA HIS A 215 13.30 -5.50 6.11
C HIS A 215 12.53 -4.35 5.45
N PRO A 216 11.30 -4.02 5.90
CA PRO A 216 10.48 -2.95 5.32
C PRO A 216 11.18 -1.60 5.17
N MET A 217 12.06 -1.22 6.11
CA MET A 217 12.84 0.03 6.01
C MET A 217 13.76 0.05 4.79
N SER A 218 14.43 -1.07 4.51
CA SER A 218 15.30 -1.21 3.34
C SER A 218 14.47 -1.19 2.06
N THR A 219 13.30 -1.83 2.08
CA THR A 219 12.35 -1.81 0.95
C THR A 219 11.91 -0.39 0.60
N ILE A 220 11.52 0.40 1.60
CA ILE A 220 11.16 1.81 1.41
C ILE A 220 12.34 2.58 0.82
N PHE A 221 13.53 2.45 1.42
CA PHE A 221 14.74 3.12 0.96
C PHE A 221 15.04 2.87 -0.53
N TYR A 222 14.93 1.62 -0.99
CA TYR A 222 15.27 1.27 -2.37
C TYR A 222 14.18 1.63 -3.40
N ILE A 223 12.91 1.52 -3.02
CA ILE A 223 11.77 1.80 -3.92
C ILE A 223 11.55 3.32 -4.10
N SER A 224 11.59 4.09 -3.02
CA SER A 224 11.15 5.50 -3.00
C SER A 224 11.85 6.42 -4.02
N PRO A 225 13.17 6.31 -4.29
CA PRO A 225 13.83 7.15 -5.30
C PRO A 225 13.27 6.95 -6.71
N SER A 226 13.07 5.68 -7.12
CA SER A 226 12.51 5.36 -8.42
C SER A 226 11.04 5.79 -8.52
N MET A 227 10.27 5.62 -7.44
CA MET A 227 8.89 6.13 -7.39
C MET A 227 8.83 7.65 -7.50
N THR A 228 9.75 8.37 -6.84
CA THR A 228 9.84 9.83 -6.91
C THR A 228 10.03 10.28 -8.35
N LEU A 229 10.98 9.69 -9.07
CA LEU A 229 11.28 10.06 -10.46
C LEU A 229 10.06 9.87 -11.37
N VAL A 230 9.39 8.71 -11.25
CA VAL A 230 8.20 8.42 -12.06
C VAL A 230 7.05 9.36 -11.70
N LEU A 231 6.75 9.58 -10.42
CA LEU A 231 5.69 10.49 -10.00
C LEU A 231 5.96 11.95 -10.39
N LEU A 232 7.21 12.41 -10.32
CA LEU A 232 7.59 13.74 -10.82
C LEU A 232 7.35 13.84 -12.33
N LEU A 233 7.67 12.80 -13.10
CA LEU A 233 7.37 12.78 -14.54
C LEU A 233 5.86 12.88 -14.80
N PHE A 234 5.03 12.14 -14.05
CA PHE A 234 3.58 12.27 -14.12
C PHE A 234 3.13 13.70 -13.75
N GLY A 235 3.64 14.27 -12.67
CA GLY A 235 3.34 15.66 -12.27
C GLY A 235 3.74 16.68 -13.34
N PHE A 236 4.90 16.51 -13.98
CA PHE A 236 5.31 17.39 -15.08
C PHE A 236 4.38 17.32 -16.29
N ILE A 237 3.92 16.12 -16.65
CA ILE A 237 3.07 15.89 -17.82
C ILE A 237 1.63 16.36 -17.57
N PHE A 238 1.04 16.02 -16.42
CA PHE A 238 -0.39 16.22 -16.16
C PHE A 238 -0.70 17.47 -15.33
N GLU A 239 0.11 17.77 -14.31
CA GLU A 239 -0.14 18.89 -13.39
C GLU A 239 0.56 20.20 -13.80
N GLY A 240 1.67 20.11 -14.55
CA GLY A 240 2.40 21.25 -15.07
C GLY A 240 3.27 21.97 -14.04
N TRP A 241 4.58 22.02 -14.29
CA TRP A 241 5.55 22.65 -13.38
C TRP A 241 5.30 24.15 -13.15
N SER A 242 4.93 24.88 -14.20
CA SER A 242 4.67 26.33 -14.12
C SER A 242 3.47 26.64 -13.23
N ALA A 243 2.41 25.83 -13.32
CA ALA A 243 1.23 25.96 -12.48
C ALA A 243 1.55 25.66 -11.01
N PHE A 244 2.39 24.64 -10.76
CA PHE A 244 2.84 24.29 -9.41
C PHE A 244 3.61 25.43 -8.74
N ILE A 245 4.63 26.01 -9.40
CA ILE A 245 5.44 27.11 -8.84
C ILE A 245 4.62 28.40 -8.70
N SER A 246 3.72 28.68 -9.63
CA SER A 246 2.90 29.90 -9.61
C SER A 246 1.70 29.80 -8.66
N SER A 247 1.58 28.71 -7.91
CA SER A 247 0.46 28.52 -6.98
C SER A 247 0.45 29.60 -5.90
N PRO A 248 -0.72 30.20 -5.57
CA PRO A 248 -0.83 31.23 -4.53
C PRO A 248 -0.34 30.80 -3.15
N VAL A 249 -0.23 29.49 -2.91
CA VAL A 249 0.25 28.92 -1.65
C VAL A 249 1.70 29.34 -1.35
N TRP A 250 2.54 29.47 -2.37
CA TRP A 250 3.94 29.88 -2.20
C TRP A 250 4.09 31.30 -1.66
N GLU A 251 3.21 32.22 -2.07
CA GLU A 251 3.16 33.58 -1.55
C GLU A 251 2.47 33.62 -0.17
N ALA A 252 1.35 32.93 -0.02
CA ALA A 252 0.53 32.98 1.19
C ALA A 252 1.16 32.30 2.42
N LYS A 253 1.93 31.22 2.22
CA LYS A 253 2.59 30.44 3.28
C LYS A 253 4.10 30.55 3.28
N GLY A 254 4.69 31.13 2.24
CA GLY A 254 6.12 31.16 2.02
C GLY A 254 6.69 29.78 1.65
N VAL A 255 7.92 29.77 1.12
CA VAL A 255 8.61 28.53 0.70
C VAL A 255 8.72 27.52 1.84
N PHE A 256 9.15 27.97 3.02
CA PHE A 256 9.29 27.09 4.19
C PHE A 256 7.94 26.53 4.66
N GLY A 257 6.89 27.36 4.67
CA GLY A 257 5.55 26.94 5.07
C GLY A 257 4.95 25.92 4.11
N THR A 258 5.07 26.13 2.80
CA THR A 258 4.61 25.17 1.79
C THR A 258 5.34 23.85 1.88
N ILE A 259 6.68 23.87 2.02
CA ILE A 259 7.47 22.64 2.22
C ILE A 259 7.02 21.91 3.48
N LEU A 260 6.80 22.62 4.60
CA LEU A 260 6.33 22.00 5.85
C LEU A 260 4.93 21.37 5.68
N LEU A 261 4.04 22.02 4.94
CA LEU A 261 2.72 21.50 4.60
C LEU A 261 2.77 20.23 3.73
N MET A 262 3.82 20.05 2.92
CA MET A 262 4.05 18.83 2.13
C MET A 262 4.78 17.75 2.91
N VAL A 263 5.69 18.12 3.82
CA VAL A 263 6.45 17.17 4.65
C VAL A 263 5.57 16.51 5.71
N THR A 264 4.65 17.25 6.31
CA THR A 264 3.73 16.75 7.36
C THR A 264 2.99 15.47 6.93
N PRO A 265 2.24 15.46 5.81
CA PRO A 265 1.62 14.23 5.29
C PRO A 265 2.66 13.21 4.78
N GLY A 266 3.86 13.65 4.37
CA GLY A 266 4.97 12.74 4.01
C GLY A 266 5.46 11.90 5.19
N ILE A 267 5.50 12.45 6.41
CA ILE A 267 5.81 11.69 7.63
C ILE A 267 4.71 10.66 7.93
N LEU A 268 3.45 11.06 7.79
CA LEU A 268 2.32 10.14 7.96
C LEU A 268 2.37 9.01 6.91
N ALA A 269 2.71 9.34 5.67
CA ALA A 269 2.87 8.37 4.59
C ALA A 269 3.99 7.37 4.90
N PHE A 270 5.12 7.82 5.44
CA PHE A 270 6.21 6.93 5.86
C PHE A 270 5.74 5.93 6.94
N CYS A 271 5.06 6.39 7.98
CA CYS A 271 4.53 5.52 9.02
C CYS A 271 3.48 4.53 8.47
N MET A 272 2.61 5.01 7.58
CA MET A 272 1.60 4.19 6.92
C MET A 272 2.24 3.07 6.09
N THR A 273 3.20 3.41 5.21
CA THR A 273 3.90 2.45 4.35
C THR A 273 4.74 1.46 5.17
N LEU A 274 5.32 1.90 6.30
CA LEU A 274 6.03 1.00 7.19
C LEU A 274 5.12 -0.08 7.77
N CYS A 275 3.96 0.31 8.31
CA CYS A 275 2.97 -0.65 8.82
C CYS A 275 2.48 -1.58 7.70
N GLU A 276 2.22 -1.04 6.52
CA GLU A 276 1.76 -1.77 5.35
C GLU A 276 2.77 -2.85 4.91
N PHE A 277 4.05 -2.50 4.76
CA PHE A 277 5.09 -3.44 4.34
C PHE A 277 5.41 -4.46 5.43
N GLN A 278 5.35 -4.07 6.70
CA GLN A 278 5.49 -5.00 7.81
C GLN A 278 4.38 -6.05 7.79
N LEU A 279 3.13 -5.65 7.54
CA LEU A 279 2.01 -6.59 7.36
C LEU A 279 2.23 -7.48 6.14
N LEU A 280 2.68 -6.92 5.01
CA LEU A 280 2.91 -7.68 3.79
C LEU A 280 4.07 -8.70 3.92
N SER A 281 4.99 -8.49 4.86
CA SER A 281 6.08 -9.43 5.14
C SER A 281 5.56 -10.73 5.79
N VAL A 282 4.50 -10.64 6.60
CA VAL A 282 3.97 -11.77 7.38
C VAL A 282 2.63 -12.31 6.90
N ALA A 283 1.83 -11.47 6.25
CA ALA A 283 0.55 -11.84 5.65
C ALA A 283 0.70 -12.08 4.14
N GLN A 284 -0.40 -12.52 3.52
CA GLN A 284 -0.51 -12.53 2.06
C GLN A 284 -1.07 -11.20 1.57
N VAL A 285 -0.72 -10.87 0.33
CA VAL A 285 -1.22 -9.72 -0.41
C VAL A 285 -2.74 -9.65 -0.41
N LEU A 286 -3.42 -10.79 -0.55
CA LEU A 286 -4.87 -10.84 -0.59
C LEU A 286 -5.49 -10.50 0.77
N THR A 287 -4.89 -10.99 1.87
CA THR A 287 -5.29 -10.63 3.23
C THR A 287 -5.16 -9.12 3.47
N LEU A 288 -4.06 -8.52 3.02
CA LEU A 288 -3.84 -7.07 3.14
C LEU A 288 -4.84 -6.27 2.29
N SER A 289 -5.14 -6.73 1.08
CA SER A 289 -6.14 -6.10 0.21
C SER A 289 -7.54 -6.14 0.84
N ILE A 290 -7.90 -7.24 1.48
CA ILE A 290 -9.17 -7.41 2.19
C ILE A 290 -9.25 -6.53 3.44
N ALA A 291 -8.15 -6.43 4.20
CA ALA A 291 -8.05 -5.48 5.31
C ALA A 291 -8.24 -4.03 4.81
N GLY A 292 -7.68 -3.69 3.65
CA GLY A 292 -7.92 -2.40 2.99
C GLY A 292 -9.40 -2.11 2.74
N ILE A 293 -10.15 -3.08 2.24
CA ILE A 293 -11.61 -2.94 2.02
C ILE A 293 -12.35 -2.76 3.34
N PHE A 294 -11.98 -3.53 4.37
CA PHE A 294 -12.57 -3.38 5.69
C PHE A 294 -12.35 -1.96 6.24
N LYS A 295 -11.16 -1.38 6.04
CA LYS A 295 -10.87 0.01 6.38
C LYS A 295 -11.78 0.97 5.61
N GLU A 296 -11.95 0.81 4.30
CA GLU A 296 -12.85 1.66 3.50
C GLU A 296 -14.32 1.55 3.98
N LEU A 297 -14.76 0.36 4.38
CA LEU A 297 -16.08 0.14 4.99
C LEU A 297 -16.24 0.95 6.28
N LEU A 298 -15.24 0.92 7.17
CA LEU A 298 -15.24 1.72 8.40
C LEU A 298 -15.28 3.23 8.11
N THR A 299 -14.53 3.69 7.10
CA THR A 299 -14.55 5.08 6.67
C THR A 299 -15.94 5.54 6.26
N ILE A 300 -16.66 4.73 5.48
CA ILE A 300 -17.99 5.10 4.98
C ILE A 300 -19.03 5.06 6.10
N MET A 301 -18.93 4.08 7.00
CA MET A 301 -19.79 4.04 8.19
C MET A 301 -19.57 5.23 9.10
N LEU A 302 -18.32 5.59 9.36
CA LEU A 302 -17.99 6.76 10.16
C LEU A 302 -18.46 8.05 9.49
N GLY A 303 -18.33 8.14 8.16
CA GLY A 303 -18.85 9.25 7.36
C GLY A 303 -20.37 9.42 7.51
N SER A 304 -21.14 8.34 7.33
CA SER A 304 -22.60 8.40 7.47
C SER A 304 -23.04 8.78 8.89
N VAL A 305 -22.38 8.26 9.93
CA VAL A 305 -22.73 8.59 11.32
C VAL A 305 -22.38 10.03 11.68
N ILE A 306 -21.21 10.53 11.24
CA ILE A 306 -20.75 11.89 11.59
C ILE A 306 -21.46 12.96 10.76
N PHE A 307 -21.61 12.74 9.45
CA PHE A 307 -22.17 13.74 8.53
C PHE A 307 -23.67 13.59 8.32
N GLY A 308 -24.27 12.49 8.80
CA GLY A 308 -25.69 12.21 8.61
C GLY A 308 -26.05 11.86 7.17
N ASP A 309 -25.08 11.41 6.38
CA ASP A 309 -25.30 11.06 4.97
C ASP A 309 -26.31 9.91 4.88
N LYS A 310 -27.39 10.15 4.11
CA LYS A 310 -28.46 9.17 3.90
C LYS A 310 -27.96 8.06 2.98
N LEU A 311 -27.61 6.92 3.56
CA LEU A 311 -27.31 5.69 2.82
C LEU A 311 -28.60 5.16 2.18
N SER A 312 -28.58 4.89 0.88
CA SER A 312 -29.71 4.21 0.23
C SER A 312 -29.74 2.73 0.64
N PRO A 313 -30.91 2.07 0.57
CA PRO A 313 -31.03 0.64 0.91
C PRO A 313 -30.04 -0.25 0.16
N ILE A 314 -29.71 0.07 -1.10
CA ILE A 314 -28.71 -0.69 -1.88
C ILE A 314 -27.31 -0.60 -1.26
N ASN A 315 -26.93 0.57 -0.77
CA ASN A 315 -25.64 0.78 -0.13
C ASN A 315 -25.57 0.01 1.19
N CYS A 316 -26.68 -0.05 1.94
CA CYS A 316 -26.80 -0.84 3.17
C CYS A 316 -26.68 -2.36 2.89
N ILE A 317 -27.32 -2.85 1.82
CA ILE A 317 -27.17 -4.25 1.39
C ILE A 317 -25.72 -4.53 1.01
N GLY A 318 -25.09 -3.67 0.20
CA GLY A 318 -23.68 -3.79 -0.19
C GLY A 318 -22.76 -3.90 1.02
N LEU A 319 -22.92 -3.00 2.00
CA LEU A 319 -22.21 -3.01 3.28
C LEU A 319 -22.33 -4.34 4.04
N ILE A 320 -23.56 -4.85 4.20
CA ILE A 320 -23.82 -6.10 4.91
C ILE A 320 -23.17 -7.28 4.18
N VAL A 321 -23.30 -7.34 2.85
CA VAL A 321 -22.71 -8.40 2.03
C VAL A 321 -21.19 -8.36 2.12
N THR A 322 -20.56 -7.18 2.01
CA THR A 322 -19.10 -7.03 2.16
C THR A 322 -18.64 -7.49 3.54
N PHE A 323 -19.36 -7.13 4.61
CA PHE A 323 -19.00 -7.55 5.97
C PHE A 323 -19.08 -9.08 6.14
N LEU A 324 -20.15 -9.71 5.66
CA LEU A 324 -20.31 -11.17 5.71
C LEU A 324 -19.25 -11.90 4.87
N ASP A 325 -18.90 -11.35 3.70
CA ASP A 325 -17.87 -11.91 2.82
C ASP A 325 -16.46 -11.82 3.44
N ILE A 326 -16.14 -10.75 4.15
CA ILE A 326 -14.89 -10.63 4.94
C ILE A 326 -14.83 -11.69 6.04
N LEU A 327 -15.94 -11.91 6.76
CA LEU A 327 -16.02 -12.96 7.77
C LEU A 327 -15.86 -14.36 7.15
N TRP A 328 -16.47 -14.57 5.98
CA TRP A 328 -16.35 -15.83 5.24
C TRP A 328 -14.91 -16.06 4.77
N TYR A 329 -14.23 -15.03 4.25
CA TYR A 329 -12.81 -15.09 3.90
C TYR A 329 -11.94 -15.43 5.11
N ASN A 330 -12.16 -14.74 6.24
CA ASN A 330 -11.36 -14.97 7.45
C ASN A 330 -11.53 -16.40 7.97
N TYR A 331 -12.77 -16.90 7.99
CA TYR A 331 -13.08 -18.28 8.33
C TYR A 331 -12.45 -19.28 7.36
N PHE A 332 -12.56 -19.02 6.05
CA PHE A 332 -11.93 -19.83 5.01
C PHE A 332 -10.42 -19.93 5.24
N ARG A 333 -9.77 -18.80 5.54
CA ARG A 333 -8.32 -18.75 5.76
C ARG A 333 -7.89 -19.42 7.07
N TYR A 334 -8.69 -19.31 8.12
CA TYR A 334 -8.46 -19.99 9.39
C TYR A 334 -8.62 -21.52 9.28
N THR A 335 -9.55 -21.97 8.44
CA THR A 335 -9.88 -23.40 8.29
C THR A 335 -9.03 -24.10 7.22
N GLU A 336 -8.25 -23.35 6.44
CA GLU A 336 -7.37 -23.91 5.42
C GLU A 336 -6.25 -24.70 6.14
N PRO A 337 -6.20 -26.05 6.01
CA PRO A 337 -5.24 -26.84 6.75
C PRO A 337 -3.83 -26.47 6.29
N ASP A 338 -2.95 -26.15 7.24
CA ASP A 338 -1.53 -25.89 7.01
C ASP A 338 -0.85 -27.11 6.39
N THR A 339 -1.02 -27.30 5.08
CA THR A 339 -0.29 -28.29 4.28
C THR A 339 1.14 -27.81 4.01
N SER A 340 1.72 -27.06 4.94
CA SER A 340 3.01 -26.39 4.79
C SER A 340 4.00 -26.71 5.92
N CYS A 341 3.95 -27.95 6.44
CA CYS A 341 5.15 -28.59 6.99
C CYS A 341 6.06 -29.16 5.87
N SER A 342 6.18 -28.45 4.75
CA SER A 342 7.15 -28.75 3.70
C SER A 342 7.68 -27.43 3.12
N LYS A 343 8.87 -27.06 3.62
CA LYS A 343 9.78 -26.02 3.11
C LYS A 343 9.19 -24.60 2.96
N GLY A 344 9.15 -23.91 4.11
CA GLY A 344 9.36 -22.46 4.30
C GLY A 344 8.58 -21.49 3.42
N THR A 345 7.51 -20.86 3.93
CA THR A 345 6.98 -19.57 3.41
C THR A 345 6.08 -18.81 4.40
N TYR A 346 5.66 -19.37 5.55
CA TYR A 346 4.93 -18.61 6.58
C TYR A 346 5.56 -18.86 7.95
N ALA A 347 6.71 -18.24 8.20
CA ALA A 347 7.27 -18.17 9.54
C ALA A 347 6.85 -16.84 10.18
N THR A 348 6.44 -16.98 11.44
CA THR A 348 6.26 -15.97 12.49
C THR A 348 7.17 -14.75 12.37
N LEU A 349 6.64 -13.59 12.78
CA LEU A 349 7.36 -12.31 12.90
C LEU A 349 8.78 -12.53 13.47
N PRO A 350 9.83 -11.91 12.90
CA PRO A 350 11.16 -12.01 13.48
C PRO A 350 11.12 -11.37 14.86
N SER A 351 11.29 -12.20 15.89
CA SER A 351 11.61 -11.73 17.23
C SER A 351 13.05 -11.23 17.21
N ASP A 352 13.24 -9.92 17.37
CA ASP A 352 14.53 -9.36 17.79
C ASP A 352 14.84 -9.85 19.20
N SER A 353 15.37 -11.06 19.32
CA SER A 353 15.97 -11.58 20.54
C SER A 353 16.88 -12.75 20.20
N GLU A 354 18.12 -12.44 19.86
CA GLU A 354 19.27 -13.27 20.22
C GLU A 354 20.54 -12.42 20.13
N GLY A 355 21.02 -11.98 21.31
CA GLY A 355 22.41 -11.60 21.48
C GLY A 355 23.30 -12.85 21.40
N PRO A 356 24.58 -12.72 21.03
CA PRO A 356 25.43 -13.88 20.83
C PRO A 356 25.85 -14.44 22.20
N SER A 357 25.50 -15.69 22.48
CA SER A 357 26.10 -16.46 23.58
C SER A 357 26.83 -17.69 23.03
N GLU A 358 28.16 -17.53 22.98
CA GLU A 358 29.21 -18.50 23.33
C GLU A 358 29.10 -19.95 22.85
N THR A 359 29.99 -20.24 21.89
CA THR A 359 30.91 -21.37 21.80
C THR A 359 30.83 -22.43 22.91
N ARG A 360 30.53 -23.68 22.55
CA ARG A 360 31.11 -24.84 23.23
C ARG A 360 31.41 -25.96 22.23
N GLU A 361 32.69 -26.31 22.21
CA GLU A 361 33.30 -27.41 21.48
C GLU A 361 32.63 -28.75 21.82
N ASP A 362 32.43 -29.59 20.81
CA ASP A 362 32.46 -31.05 20.95
C ASP A 362 33.15 -31.64 19.71
N ILE A 363 34.45 -31.92 19.89
CA ILE A 363 35.28 -32.73 19.02
C ILE A 363 35.14 -34.18 19.47
N GLU A 364 34.48 -35.03 18.68
CA GLU A 364 34.80 -36.46 18.61
C GLU A 364 34.42 -37.00 17.22
N LEU A 365 35.41 -37.12 16.33
CA LEU A 365 35.37 -38.06 15.21
C LEU A 365 36.47 -39.10 15.42
N LYS A 366 36.01 -40.32 15.71
CA LYS A 366 36.78 -41.56 15.72
C LYS A 366 37.19 -41.96 14.30
N GLN A 367 38.39 -42.56 14.20
CA GLN A 367 38.90 -43.41 13.11
C GLN A 367 39.18 -42.63 11.80
N LEU A 368 40.41 -42.46 11.31
CA LEU A 368 41.54 -43.38 11.15
C LEU A 368 42.83 -42.59 10.89
#